data_AF-A0A954V8H3-F1
#
_entry.id   AF-A0A954V8H3-F1
#
_cell.length_a   1.000
_cell.length_b   1.000
_cell.length_c   1.000
_cell.angle_alpha   90.00
_cell.angle_beta   90.00
_cell.angle_gamma   90.00
#
_symmetry.space_group_name_H-M   'P 1'
#
loop_
_entity.id
_entity.type
_entity.pdbx_description
1 polymer ?
#
loop_
_entity_poly.entity_id
_entity_poly.type
_entity_poly.pdbx_seq_one_letter_code
_entity_poly.pdbx_strand_id
1 'polypeptide(L)'
;MLVSVSLLVIGCAKEDPRVLEMRRRLSMESEPADVTTIEEAKNSLHEHPNVLIAARIVDDEYEAFIDRQAAFIVTEIVPDDHTHGGNEHDAANCPFCSRKANALRAAVQFVDDSGKPIGIDARELFSIHQGDTVVVAGKGELIPGLDMLQITAERIFVRTGSAR
;
A
#
# COMPACT_ATOMS: atom_id res chain seq x y z
N MET A 1 16.34 -43.13 36.99
CA MET A 1 15.38 -42.15 36.44
C MET A 1 16.18 -41.17 35.58
N LEU A 2 16.07 -41.29 34.25
CA LEU A 2 16.72 -40.39 33.29
C LEU A 2 15.91 -39.08 33.26
N VAL A 3 16.51 -37.98 33.72
CA VAL A 3 15.95 -36.63 33.52
C VAL A 3 16.43 -36.14 32.16
N SER A 4 15.54 -36.23 31.18
CA SER A 4 15.74 -35.67 29.85
C SER A 4 15.63 -34.15 29.94
N VAL A 5 16.75 -33.45 29.76
CA VAL A 5 16.79 -31.99 29.63
C VAL A 5 16.52 -31.66 28.16
N SER A 6 15.26 -31.38 27.84
CA SER A 6 14.87 -30.84 26.54
C SER A 6 15.24 -29.36 26.48
N LEU A 7 16.30 -29.06 25.72
CA LEU A 7 16.67 -27.71 25.30
C LEU A 7 15.63 -27.21 24.28
N LEU A 8 14.70 -26.36 24.72
CA LEU A 8 13.86 -25.56 23.82
C LEU A 8 14.72 -24.40 23.29
N VAL A 9 15.21 -24.53 22.06
CA VAL A 9 15.81 -23.41 21.33
C VAL A 9 14.65 -22.55 20.82
N ILE A 10 14.36 -21.47 21.55
CA ILE A 10 13.46 -20.40 21.10
C ILE A 10 14.20 -19.67 19.97
N GLY A 11 13.91 -20.05 18.73
CA GLY A 11 14.42 -19.37 17.54
C GLY A 11 13.75 -18.01 17.38
N CYS A 12 14.33 -16.97 17.97
CA CYS A 12 14.06 -15.60 17.50
C CYS A 12 14.64 -15.48 16.09
N ALA A 13 13.81 -15.62 15.06
CA ALA A 13 14.18 -15.21 13.72
C ALA A 13 14.51 -13.71 13.78
N LYS A 14 15.79 -13.36 13.77
CA LYS A 14 16.24 -11.96 13.70
C LYS A 14 15.90 -11.45 12.31
N GLU A 15 14.91 -10.58 12.23
CA GLU A 15 14.59 -9.81 11.04
C GLU A 15 15.86 -9.08 10.52
N ASP A 16 16.03 -9.00 9.18
CA ASP A 16 17.21 -8.35 8.58
C ASP A 16 17.30 -6.88 9.08
N PRO A 17 18.44 -6.46 9.67
CA PRO A 17 18.62 -5.08 10.14
C PRO A 17 18.31 -4.02 9.09
N ARG A 18 18.55 -4.30 7.80
CA ARG A 18 18.24 -3.39 6.69
C ARG A 18 16.74 -3.21 6.50
N VAL A 19 15.97 -4.28 6.65
CA VAL A 19 14.50 -4.22 6.60
C VAL A 19 13.98 -3.36 7.75
N LEU A 20 14.48 -3.58 8.97
CA LEU A 20 14.09 -2.80 10.15
C LEU A 20 14.42 -1.31 10.00
N GLU A 21 15.60 -0.98 9.49
CA GLU A 21 16.03 0.40 9.26
C GLU A 21 15.15 1.09 8.20
N MET A 22 14.95 0.43 7.04
CA MET A 22 14.16 0.98 5.95
C MET A 22 12.69 1.13 6.36
N ARG A 23 12.11 0.14 7.04
CA ARG A 23 10.74 0.23 7.57
C ARG A 23 10.62 1.42 8.51
N ARG A 24 11.57 1.61 9.44
CA ARG A 24 11.55 2.77 10.36
C ARG A 24 11.62 4.10 9.61
N ARG A 25 12.45 4.19 8.57
CA ARG A 25 12.62 5.41 7.77
C ARG A 25 11.37 5.76 6.96
N LEU A 26 10.75 4.75 6.35
CA LEU A 26 9.68 4.92 5.38
C LEU A 26 8.29 4.87 6.01
N SER A 27 8.12 4.24 7.17
CA SER A 27 6.81 4.15 7.81
C SER A 27 6.42 5.48 8.48
N MET A 28 5.15 5.86 8.39
CA MET A 28 4.54 6.89 9.23
C MET A 28 4.12 6.27 10.56
N GLU A 29 4.24 7.03 11.65
CA GLU A 29 3.86 6.55 12.99
C GLU A 29 2.34 6.57 13.21
N SER A 30 1.65 7.49 12.57
CA SER A 30 0.20 7.66 12.63
C SER A 30 -0.36 7.97 11.26
N GLU A 31 -1.65 7.71 11.06
CA GLU A 31 -2.34 8.11 9.85
C GLU A 31 -2.35 9.64 9.75
N PRO A 32 -1.89 10.22 8.62
CA PRO A 32 -1.97 11.67 8.41
C PRO A 32 -3.41 12.09 8.14
N ALA A 33 -3.75 13.32 8.54
CA ALA A 33 -5.00 13.96 8.13
C ALA A 33 -4.95 14.33 6.63
N ASP A 34 -6.10 14.70 6.07
CA ASP A 34 -6.22 15.28 4.73
C ASP A 34 -5.72 14.37 3.58
N VAL A 35 -5.91 13.06 3.73
CA VAL A 35 -5.69 12.10 2.64
C VAL A 35 -6.68 12.36 1.50
N THR A 36 -6.18 12.32 0.26
CA THR A 36 -6.99 12.48 -0.96
C THR A 36 -7.17 11.15 -1.68
N THR A 37 -8.03 11.14 -2.69
CA THR A 37 -8.19 9.97 -3.57
C THR A 37 -7.18 9.95 -4.72
N ILE A 38 -7.10 8.84 -5.45
CA ILE A 38 -6.24 8.72 -6.64
C ILE A 38 -6.74 9.68 -7.73
N GLU A 39 -8.05 9.77 -7.95
CA GLU A 39 -8.68 10.73 -8.86
C GLU A 39 -8.31 12.18 -8.53
N GLU A 40 -8.48 12.58 -7.28
CA GLU A 40 -8.15 13.94 -6.81
C GLU A 40 -6.67 14.25 -7.01
N ALA A 41 -5.78 13.35 -6.57
CA ALA A 41 -4.34 13.51 -6.73
C ALA A 41 -3.94 13.63 -8.20
N LYS A 42 -4.49 12.78 -9.07
CA LYS A 42 -4.25 12.80 -10.52
C LYS A 42 -4.67 14.12 -11.16
N ASN A 43 -5.82 14.66 -10.76
CA ASN A 43 -6.34 15.93 -11.26
C ASN A 43 -5.53 17.14 -10.79
N SER A 44 -4.86 17.07 -9.64
CA SER A 44 -4.07 18.17 -9.08
C SER A 44 -2.57 18.14 -9.44
N LEU A 45 -2.05 17.08 -10.08
CA LEU A 45 -0.60 16.88 -10.26
C LEU A 45 0.16 18.05 -10.90
N HIS A 46 -0.46 18.79 -11.81
CA HIS A 46 0.18 19.92 -12.49
C HIS A 46 0.50 21.08 -11.53
N GLU A 47 -0.33 21.26 -10.51
CA GLU A 47 -0.19 22.32 -9.50
C GLU A 47 0.49 21.79 -8.23
N HIS A 48 0.20 20.54 -7.89
CA HIS A 48 0.60 19.86 -6.67
C HIS A 48 1.14 18.46 -6.99
N PRO A 49 2.43 18.35 -7.35
CA PRO A 49 3.05 17.05 -7.65
C PRO A 49 3.28 16.20 -6.40
N ASN A 50 3.24 16.79 -5.20
CA ASN A 50 3.28 16.03 -3.96
C ASN A 50 1.88 15.51 -3.64
N VAL A 51 1.76 14.20 -3.46
CA VAL A 51 0.50 13.51 -3.22
C VAL A 51 0.48 12.86 -1.84
N LEU A 52 -0.71 12.79 -1.25
CA LEU A 52 -0.99 12.05 -0.02
C LEU A 52 -2.29 11.29 -0.23
N ILE A 53 -2.21 10.02 -0.63
CA ILE A 53 -3.39 9.24 -1.03
C ILE A 53 -3.70 8.12 -0.05
N ALA A 54 -4.99 7.85 0.17
CA ALA A 54 -5.44 6.59 0.78
C ALA A 54 -5.95 5.64 -0.32
N ALA A 55 -5.41 4.43 -0.38
CA ALA A 55 -5.70 3.47 -1.44
C ALA A 55 -5.65 2.02 -0.95
N ARG A 56 -6.28 1.11 -1.69
CA ARG A 56 -6.25 -0.34 -1.40
C ARG A 56 -5.24 -1.02 -2.31
N ILE A 57 -4.39 -1.89 -1.78
CA ILE A 57 -3.53 -2.74 -2.61
C ILE A 57 -4.41 -3.67 -3.43
N VAL A 58 -4.17 -3.74 -4.73
CA VAL A 58 -4.96 -4.56 -5.65
C VAL A 58 -5.04 -6.01 -5.16
N ASP A 59 -6.25 -6.57 -5.15
CA ASP A 59 -6.57 -7.96 -4.79
C ASP A 59 -7.26 -8.73 -5.93
N ASP A 60 -7.02 -8.30 -7.16
CA ASP A 60 -7.52 -8.96 -8.36
C ASP A 60 -6.56 -10.04 -8.89
N GLU A 61 -6.84 -10.56 -10.09
CA GLU A 61 -6.05 -11.61 -10.74
C GLU A 61 -4.64 -11.18 -11.16
N TYR A 62 -4.30 -9.89 -11.09
CA TYR A 62 -2.99 -9.37 -11.44
C TYR A 62 -2.04 -9.36 -10.23
N GLU A 63 -0.75 -9.54 -10.50
CA GLU A 63 0.29 -9.45 -9.47
C GLU A 63 0.41 -8.00 -8.97
N ALA A 64 -0.05 -7.77 -7.73
CA ALA A 64 -0.01 -6.44 -7.12
C ALA A 64 1.42 -6.02 -6.72
N PHE A 65 2.36 -6.95 -6.59
CA PHE A 65 3.71 -6.73 -6.08
C PHE A 65 4.75 -7.06 -7.14
N ILE A 66 5.85 -6.30 -7.15
CA ILE A 66 7.02 -6.63 -7.96
C ILE A 66 8.06 -7.33 -7.09
N ASP A 67 8.38 -8.57 -7.42
CA ASP A 67 9.35 -9.36 -6.67
C ASP A 67 10.69 -8.63 -6.47
N ARG A 68 11.16 -8.64 -5.22
CA ARG A 68 12.43 -8.01 -4.80
C ARG A 68 12.47 -6.49 -4.99
N GLN A 69 11.31 -5.85 -5.11
CA GLN A 69 11.20 -4.40 -5.16
C GLN A 69 10.20 -3.90 -4.13
N ALA A 70 10.48 -2.73 -3.56
CA ALA A 70 9.54 -2.01 -2.72
C ALA A 70 8.54 -1.29 -3.62
N ALA A 71 7.76 -2.04 -4.40
CA ALA A 71 6.82 -1.52 -5.36
C ALA A 71 5.55 -2.38 -5.42
N PHE A 72 4.41 -1.72 -5.56
CA PHE A 72 3.10 -2.36 -5.64
C PHE A 72 2.06 -1.48 -6.33
N ILE A 73 0.94 -2.09 -6.74
CA ILE A 73 -0.19 -1.39 -7.37
C ILE A 73 -1.33 -1.24 -6.38
N VAL A 74 -1.96 -0.07 -6.38
CA VAL A 74 -3.14 0.25 -5.59
C VAL A 74 -4.31 0.70 -6.45
N THR A 75 -5.52 0.53 -5.95
CA THR A 75 -6.78 1.05 -6.48
C THR A 75 -7.42 2.05 -5.53
N GLU A 76 -8.24 2.93 -6.11
CA GLU A 76 -8.98 3.92 -5.35
C GLU A 76 -9.98 3.27 -4.38
N ILE A 77 -10.06 3.80 -3.16
CA ILE A 77 -11.10 3.42 -2.20
C ILE A 77 -12.33 4.27 -2.52
N VAL A 78 -13.37 3.64 -3.09
CA VAL A 78 -14.63 4.33 -3.36
C VAL A 78 -15.45 4.36 -2.06
N PRO A 79 -15.74 5.55 -1.49
CA PRO A 79 -16.63 5.65 -0.34
C PRO A 79 -18.04 5.16 -0.71
N ASP A 80 -18.72 4.53 0.24
CA ASP A 80 -20.09 4.03 0.05
C ASP A 80 -21.09 5.19 0.12
N ASP A 81 -21.14 6.03 -0.92
CA ASP A 81 -22.01 7.21 -0.98
C ASP A 81 -23.40 6.93 -1.60
N HIS A 82 -23.78 5.66 -1.71
CA HIS A 82 -25.11 5.31 -2.20
C HIS A 82 -26.15 5.32 -1.08
N THR A 83 -26.78 6.49 -0.88
CA THR A 83 -28.03 6.67 -0.12
C THR A 83 -29.24 6.09 -0.89
N HIS A 84 -29.11 4.86 -1.39
CA HIS A 84 -30.20 4.15 -2.04
C HIS A 84 -30.42 2.78 -1.36
N GLY A 85 -31.01 2.86 -0.16
CA GLY A 85 -31.86 1.80 0.38
C GLY A 85 -31.16 0.72 1.22
N GLY A 86 -31.30 0.84 2.53
CA GLY A 86 -31.18 -0.29 3.46
C GLY A 86 -29.80 -0.47 4.07
N ASN A 87 -29.79 -0.78 5.37
CA ASN A 87 -28.62 -0.82 6.22
C ASN A 87 -27.70 -2.04 6.00
N GLU A 88 -27.48 -2.51 4.78
CA GLU A 88 -26.66 -3.71 4.50
C GLU A 88 -26.04 -3.68 3.07
N HIS A 89 -25.39 -2.59 2.67
CA HIS A 89 -24.58 -2.58 1.44
C HIS A 89 -23.10 -2.78 1.79
N ASP A 90 -22.50 -3.84 1.27
CA ASP A 90 -21.05 -4.02 1.32
C ASP A 90 -20.44 -3.40 0.05
N ALA A 91 -19.92 -2.18 0.17
CA ALA A 91 -19.26 -1.46 -0.92
C ALA A 91 -18.12 -2.27 -1.56
N ALA A 92 -17.50 -3.20 -0.83
CA ALA A 92 -16.45 -4.07 -1.39
C ALA A 92 -17.03 -5.14 -2.33
N ASN A 93 -18.29 -5.53 -2.17
CA ASN A 93 -18.98 -6.54 -2.99
C ASN A 93 -19.94 -5.94 -4.03
N CYS A 94 -20.07 -4.62 -4.10
CA CYS A 94 -20.90 -3.94 -5.10
C CYS A 94 -20.21 -3.93 -6.48
N PRO A 95 -20.81 -4.51 -7.54
CA PRO A 95 -20.21 -4.53 -8.87
C PRO A 95 -19.97 -3.15 -9.47
N PHE A 96 -20.74 -2.13 -9.07
CA PHE A 96 -20.56 -0.76 -9.55
C PHE A 96 -19.37 -0.06 -8.88
N CYS A 97 -19.28 -0.13 -7.55
CA CYS A 97 -18.16 0.45 -6.80
C CYS A 97 -16.84 -0.23 -7.17
N SER A 98 -16.84 -1.56 -7.33
CA SER A 98 -15.67 -2.33 -7.76
C SER A 98 -15.18 -1.90 -9.15
N ARG A 99 -16.08 -1.67 -10.13
CA ARG A 99 -15.69 -1.17 -11.45
C ARG A 99 -15.05 0.22 -11.41
N LYS A 100 -15.59 1.14 -10.62
CA LYS A 100 -15.02 2.49 -10.47
C LYS A 100 -13.65 2.43 -9.80
N ALA A 101 -13.52 1.68 -8.70
CA ALA A 101 -12.26 1.48 -7.99
C ALA A 101 -11.17 0.88 -8.90
N ASN A 102 -11.52 -0.17 -9.66
CA ASN A 102 -10.59 -0.88 -10.53
C ASN A 102 -10.08 -0.06 -11.72
N ALA A 103 -10.83 0.98 -12.13
CA ALA A 103 -10.47 1.87 -13.22
C ALA A 103 -9.41 2.90 -12.82
N LEU A 104 -9.29 3.21 -11.53
CA LEU A 104 -8.39 4.25 -11.01
C LEU A 104 -7.27 3.59 -10.22
N ARG A 105 -6.13 3.38 -10.89
CA ARG A 105 -4.95 2.70 -10.36
C ARG A 105 -3.77 3.65 -10.20
N ALA A 106 -2.95 3.36 -9.20
CA ALA A 106 -1.63 3.98 -9.05
C ALA A 106 -0.56 2.91 -8.83
N ALA A 107 0.60 3.11 -9.45
CA ALA A 107 1.82 2.36 -9.19
C ALA A 107 2.63 3.09 -8.11
N VAL A 108 2.91 2.41 -7.01
CA VAL A 108 3.69 2.94 -5.88
C VAL A 108 5.07 2.30 -5.90
N GLN A 109 6.13 3.10 -5.78
CA GLN A 109 7.51 2.62 -5.72
C GLN A 109 8.33 3.44 -4.72
N PHE A 110 9.04 2.76 -3.82
CA PHE A 110 10.04 3.37 -2.96
C PHE A 110 11.42 3.25 -3.58
N VAL A 111 12.16 4.35 -3.59
CA VAL A 111 13.51 4.43 -4.17
C VAL A 111 14.58 4.66 -3.10
N ASP A 112 15.80 4.25 -3.41
CA ASP A 112 16.99 4.57 -2.64
C ASP A 112 17.47 6.01 -2.93
N ASP A 113 18.54 6.42 -2.25
CA ASP A 113 19.10 7.76 -2.38
C ASP A 113 19.70 8.02 -3.79
N SER A 114 19.86 6.97 -4.61
CA SER A 114 20.27 7.07 -6.01
C SER A 114 19.08 7.14 -6.98
N GLY A 115 17.85 7.12 -6.47
CA GLY A 115 16.62 7.12 -7.27
C GLY A 115 16.26 5.76 -7.87
N LYS A 116 16.88 4.67 -7.43
CA LYS A 116 16.57 3.32 -7.91
C LYS A 116 15.58 2.63 -6.98
N PRO A 117 14.63 1.80 -7.46
CA PRO A 117 13.79 0.98 -6.59
C PRO A 117 14.58 0.23 -5.52
N ILE A 118 14.13 0.34 -4.27
CA ILE A 118 14.71 -0.40 -3.15
C ILE A 118 14.58 -1.90 -3.42
N GLY A 119 15.70 -2.61 -3.34
CA GLY A 119 15.81 -4.04 -3.65
C GLY A 119 15.31 -4.98 -2.54
N ILE A 120 14.26 -4.59 -1.82
CA ILE A 120 13.59 -5.38 -0.77
C ILE A 120 12.14 -5.49 -1.18
N ASP A 121 11.56 -6.68 -1.09
CA ASP A 121 10.16 -6.88 -1.44
C ASP A 121 9.23 -6.04 -0.56
N ALA A 122 8.23 -5.38 -1.14
CA ALA A 122 7.31 -4.54 -0.37
C ALA A 122 6.55 -5.32 0.71
N ARG A 123 6.24 -6.60 0.46
CA ARG A 123 5.56 -7.50 1.42
C ARG A 123 6.45 -7.73 2.64
N GLU A 124 7.74 -7.94 2.43
CA GLU A 124 8.73 -8.08 3.51
C GLU A 124 8.94 -6.74 4.22
N LEU A 125 9.13 -5.67 3.45
CA LEU A 125 9.49 -4.37 3.97
C LEU A 125 8.41 -3.75 4.84
N PHE A 126 7.14 -3.86 4.45
CA PHE A 126 6.01 -3.22 5.13
C PHE A 126 5.04 -4.19 5.78
N SER A 127 5.26 -5.51 5.65
CA SER A 127 4.34 -6.54 6.15
C SER A 127 2.92 -6.40 5.58
N ILE A 128 2.84 -6.05 4.29
CA ILE A 128 1.59 -5.79 3.55
C ILE A 128 1.23 -6.94 2.61
N HIS A 129 -0.06 -7.05 2.32
CA HIS A 129 -0.68 -8.08 1.47
C HIS A 129 -1.65 -7.44 0.47
N GLN A 130 -2.08 -8.24 -0.51
CA GLN A 130 -3.17 -7.84 -1.39
C GLN A 130 -4.42 -7.51 -0.56
N GLY A 131 -5.13 -6.44 -0.94
CA GLY A 131 -6.33 -5.98 -0.26
C GLY A 131 -6.07 -5.10 0.96
N ASP A 132 -4.83 -4.96 1.44
CA ASP A 132 -4.52 -4.05 2.54
C ASP A 132 -4.79 -2.59 2.15
N THR A 133 -5.18 -1.78 3.12
CA THR A 133 -5.35 -0.35 2.92
C THR A 133 -4.11 0.40 3.39
N VAL A 134 -3.59 1.28 2.54
CA VAL A 134 -2.39 2.05 2.80
C VAL A 134 -2.64 3.53 2.55
N VAL A 135 -1.92 4.37 3.29
CA VAL A 135 -1.77 5.79 2.98
C VAL A 135 -0.35 6.03 2.51
N VAL A 136 -0.20 6.63 1.33
CA VAL A 136 1.10 6.83 0.69
C VAL A 136 1.33 8.32 0.48
N ALA A 137 2.48 8.82 0.93
CA ALA A 137 2.96 10.15 0.60
C ALA A 137 4.16 10.06 -0.33
N GLY A 138 4.21 10.93 -1.33
CA GLY A 138 5.35 11.01 -2.24
C GLY A 138 5.09 11.95 -3.39
N LYS A 139 5.88 11.78 -4.46
CA LYS A 139 5.75 12.57 -5.68
C LYS A 139 5.01 11.78 -6.76
N GLY A 140 3.92 12.35 -7.27
CA GLY A 140 3.09 11.79 -8.32
C GLY A 140 3.49 12.28 -9.71
N GLU A 141 3.44 11.38 -10.69
CA GLU A 141 3.64 11.65 -12.11
C GLU A 141 2.70 10.76 -12.94
N LEU A 142 2.22 11.25 -14.09
CA LEU A 142 1.41 10.42 -14.99
C LEU A 142 2.32 9.57 -15.88
N ILE A 143 2.03 8.26 -15.97
CA ILE A 143 2.70 7.41 -16.95
C ILE A 143 2.09 7.68 -18.33
N PRO A 144 2.86 8.19 -19.31
CA PRO A 144 2.34 8.48 -20.63
C PRO A 144 1.78 7.21 -21.30
N GLY A 145 0.53 7.28 -21.76
CA GLY A 145 -0.13 6.19 -22.50
C GLY A 145 -0.80 5.10 -21.65
N LEU A 146 -0.66 5.11 -20.31
CA LEU A 146 -1.30 4.12 -19.42
C LEU A 146 -2.39 4.69 -18.51
N ASP A 147 -2.64 6.00 -18.56
CA ASP A 147 -3.60 6.74 -17.71
C ASP A 147 -3.48 6.44 -16.20
N MET A 148 -2.29 5.98 -15.80
CA MET A 148 -1.96 5.50 -14.46
C MET A 148 -1.07 6.51 -13.75
N LEU A 149 -1.35 6.75 -12.47
CA LEU A 149 -0.52 7.56 -11.61
C LEU A 149 0.68 6.73 -11.13
N GLN A 150 1.90 7.21 -11.35
CA GLN A 150 3.11 6.69 -10.71
C GLN A 150 3.46 7.54 -9.50
N ILE A 151 3.69 6.92 -8.36
CA ILE A 151 4.08 7.58 -7.12
C ILE A 151 5.46 7.10 -6.74
N THR A 152 6.43 8.02 -6.78
CA THR A 152 7.70 7.83 -6.08
C THR A 152 7.45 8.13 -4.61
N ALA A 153 7.26 7.06 -3.83
CA ALA A 153 6.83 7.14 -2.45
C ALA A 153 7.98 7.43 -1.51
N GLU A 154 7.71 8.32 -0.55
CA GLU A 154 8.64 8.74 0.49
C GLU A 154 8.24 8.13 1.83
N ARG A 155 6.92 8.03 2.08
CA ARG A 155 6.38 7.52 3.33
C ARG A 155 5.13 6.68 3.10
N ILE A 156 4.89 5.72 4.00
CA ILE A 156 3.69 4.89 4.02
C ILE A 156 3.15 4.72 5.43
N PHE A 157 1.84 4.81 5.57
CA PHE A 157 1.12 4.29 6.72
C PHE A 157 0.31 3.07 6.27
N VAL A 158 0.50 1.94 6.94
CA VAL A 158 -0.34 0.77 6.70
C VAL A 158 -1.51 0.89 7.66
N ARG A 159 -2.74 1.12 7.15
CA ARG A 159 -3.93 1.00 7.98
C ARG A 159 -3.99 -0.47 8.35
N THR A 160 -3.82 -0.80 9.63
CA THR A 160 -3.85 -2.18 10.09
C THR A 160 -5.20 -2.80 9.70
N GLY A 161 -5.23 -3.53 8.59
CA GLY A 161 -6.34 -4.38 8.21
C GLY A 161 -6.40 -5.52 9.20
N SER A 162 -7.57 -5.76 9.78
CA SER A 162 -7.85 -6.79 10.78
C SER A 162 -7.02 -8.05 10.59
N ALA A 163 -6.40 -8.51 11.67
CA ALA A 163 -5.95 -9.88 11.81
C ALA A 163 -6.96 -10.82 11.11
N ARG A 164 -6.46 -11.61 10.16
CA ARG A 164 -7.12 -12.82 9.70
C ARG A 164 -6.39 -13.99 10.32
#